data_AF-A0A357YZN1-F1
#
_entry.id   AF-A0A357YZN1-F1
#
_cell.length_a   1.000
_cell.length_b   1.000
_cell.length_c   1.000
_cell.angle_alpha   90.00
_cell.angle_beta   90.00
_cell.angle_gamma   90.00
#
_symmetry.space_group_name_H-M   'P 1'
#
loop_
_entity.id
_entity.type
_entity.pdbx_description
1 polymer ?
#
loop_
_entity_poly.entity_id
_entity_poly.type
_entity_poly.pdbx_seq_one_letter_code
_entity_poly.pdbx_strand_id
1 'polypeptide(L)' 'MSPFEKLQKAAALKYSPSSPDDAPVVVASGAGEAAQRIIGIAERSGVPVFRDDSLATLLSQMR' A
#
# COMPACT_ATOMS: atom_id res chain seq x y z
N MET A 1 7.87 16.47 13.69
CA MET A 1 7.02 15.47 13.01
C MET A 1 5.58 15.88 13.16
N SER A 2 4.86 16.01 12.05
CA SER A 2 3.47 16.46 12.07
C SER A 2 2.53 15.29 12.43
N PRO A 3 1.38 15.54 13.08
CA PRO A 3 0.39 14.50 13.35
C PRO A 3 -0.07 13.76 12.09
N PHE A 4 -0.02 14.42 10.92
CA PHE A 4 -0.40 13.84 9.64
C PHE A 4 0.56 12.75 9.16
N GLU A 5 1.84 12.81 9.53
CA GLU A 5 2.80 11.75 9.18
C GLU A 5 2.48 10.44 9.89
N LYS A 6 1.93 10.48 11.11
CA LYS A 6 1.49 9.29 11.85
C LYS A 6 0.18 8.69 11.31
N LEU A 7 -0.61 9.48 10.56
CA LEU A 7 -1.91 9.08 10.00
C LEU A 7 -1.81 8.48 8.59
N GLN A 8 -0.66 8.59 7.92
CA GLN A 8 -0.47 8.00 6.60
C GLN A 8 -0.60 6.48 6.67
N LYS A 9 -1.37 5.91 5.74
CA LYS A 9 -1.55 4.47 5.55
C LYS A 9 -1.11 4.10 4.15
N ALA A 10 -0.54 2.92 4.00
CA ALA A 10 -0.19 2.36 2.70
C ALA A 10 -0.52 0.87 2.68
N ALA A 11 -0.91 0.38 1.50
CA ALA A 11 -1.05 -1.04 1.20
C ALA A 11 -0.43 -1.30 -0.17
N ALA A 12 0.41 -2.33 -0.27
CA ALA A 12 1.00 -2.80 -1.50
C ALA A 12 0.18 -3.99 -2.02
N LEU A 13 -0.22 -3.92 -3.28
CA LEU A 13 -1.03 -4.93 -3.94
C LEU A 13 -0.16 -5.71 -4.93
N LYS A 14 -0.40 -7.01 -5.02
CA LYS A 14 0.10 -7.86 -6.09
C LYS A 14 -1.08 -8.47 -6.83
N TYR A 15 -1.03 -8.38 -8.15
CA TYR A 15 -1.98 -9.02 -9.04
C TYR A 15 -1.25 -9.62 -10.24
N SER A 16 -1.66 -10.81 -10.66
CA SER A 16 -1.04 -11.51 -11.79
C SER A 16 -2.14 -11.93 -12.77
N PRO A 17 -2.37 -11.16 -13.84
CA PRO A 17 -3.47 -11.42 -14.78
C PRO A 17 -3.32 -12.74 -15.55
N SER A 18 -2.16 -13.37 -15.50
CA SER A 18 -1.86 -14.67 -16.09
C SER A 18 -2.61 -15.83 -15.44
N SER A 19 -3.05 -15.67 -14.19
CA SER A 19 -3.89 -16.62 -13.48
C SER A 19 -5.28 -16.01 -13.33
N PRO A 20 -6.25 -16.37 -14.19
CA PRO A 20 -7.59 -15.76 -14.19
C PRO A 20 -8.37 -15.98 -12.88
N ASP A 21 -7.96 -16.94 -12.05
CA ASP A 21 -8.57 -17.25 -10.75
C ASP A 21 -7.90 -16.55 -9.56
N ASP A 22 -6.76 -15.86 -9.75
CA ASP A 22 -6.04 -15.22 -8.64
C ASP A 22 -6.52 -13.78 -8.44
N ALA A 23 -7.35 -13.58 -7.40
CA ALA A 23 -7.72 -12.25 -6.96
C ALA A 23 -6.48 -11.42 -6.53
N PRO A 24 -6.51 -10.08 -6.67
CA PRO A 24 -5.44 -9.23 -6.16
C PRO A 24 -5.28 -9.41 -4.64
N VAL A 25 -4.03 -9.52 -4.19
CA VAL A 25 -3.69 -9.74 -2.78
C VAL A 25 -2.88 -8.59 -2.21
N VAL A 26 -3.07 -8.29 -0.93
CA VAL A 26 -2.23 -7.36 -0.18
C VAL A 26 -0.96 -8.09 0.23
N VAL A 27 0.20 -7.59 -0.20
CA VAL A 27 1.52 -8.19 0.14
C VAL A 27 2.25 -7.43 1.25
N ALA A 28 1.85 -6.18 1.51
CA ALA A 28 2.30 -5.39 2.65
C ALA A 28 1.26 -4.32 2.99
N SER A 29 1.11 -4.00 4.26
CA SER A 29 0.29 -2.87 4.72
C SER A 29 0.93 -2.25 5.96
N GLY A 30 0.67 -0.96 6.18
CA GLY A 30 1.26 -0.25 7.31
C GLY A 30 0.72 1.16 7.49
N ALA A 31 1.04 1.75 8.63
CA ALA A 31 0.74 3.13 8.97
C ALA A 31 2.00 3.86 9.47
N GLY A 32 1.98 5.19 9.43
CA GLY A 32 3.08 6.02 9.89
C GLY A 32 4.40 5.72 9.16
N GLU A 33 5.47 5.48 9.91
CA GLU A 33 6.80 5.18 9.36
C GLU A 33 6.79 3.94 8.45
N ALA A 34 5.99 2.91 8.79
CA ALA A 34 5.86 1.73 7.96
C ALA A 34 5.24 2.07 6.60
N ALA A 35 4.22 2.94 6.56
CA ALA A 35 3.63 3.41 5.32
C ALA A 35 4.64 4.19 4.47
N GLN A 36 5.44 5.07 5.09
CA GLN A 36 6.50 5.81 4.40
C GLN A 36 7.56 4.88 3.81
N ARG A 37 7.95 3.83 4.53
CA ARG A 37 8.89 2.81 4.01
C ARG A 37 8.31 2.04 2.83
N ILE A 38 7.03 1.64 2.88
CA ILE A 38 6.34 0.96 1.77
C ILE A 38 6.35 1.84 0.51
N ILE A 39 5.94 3.10 0.63
CA ILE A 39 5.92 4.07 -0.48
C ILE A 39 7.33 4.27 -1.05
N GLY A 40 8.33 4.48 -0.19
CA GLY A 40 9.71 4.68 -0.65
C GLY A 40 10.30 3.46 -1.36
N ILE A 41 9.93 2.24 -0.96
CA ILE A 41 10.34 1.03 -1.69
C ILE A 41 9.66 0.96 -3.05
N ALA A 42 8.37 1.28 -3.14
CA ALA A 42 7.62 1.29 -4.39
C ALA A 42 8.23 2.27 -5.40
N GLU A 43 8.50 3.51 -4.98
CA GLU A 43 9.13 4.54 -5.81
C GLU A 43 10.50 4.10 -6.34
N ARG A 44 11.37 3.56 -5.46
CA ARG A 44 12.71 3.07 -5.87
C ARG A 44 12.65 1.87 -6.81
N SER A 45 11.60 1.06 -6.71
CA SER A 45 11.42 -0.15 -7.52
C SER A 45 10.64 0.12 -8.81
N GLY A 46 10.23 1.36 -9.06
CA GLY A 46 9.40 1.72 -10.23
C GLY A 46 7.97 1.17 -10.15
N VAL A 47 7.48 0.83 -8.95
CA VAL A 47 6.11 0.39 -8.73
C VAL A 47 5.21 1.62 -8.63
N PRO A 48 4.10 1.70 -9.40
CA PRO A 48 3.19 2.84 -9.34
C PRO A 48 2.58 3.04 -7.96
N VAL A 49 2.60 4.28 -7.47
CA VAL A 49 1.98 4.68 -6.20
C VAL A 49 0.76 5.54 -6.49
N PHE A 50 -0.39 5.07 -6.04
CA PHE A 50 -1.66 5.80 -6.15
C PHE A 50 -2.08 6.30 -4.77
N ARG A 51 -2.50 7.57 -4.70
CA ARG A 51 -2.97 8.19 -3.46
C ARG A 51 -4.50 8.27 -3.47
N ASP A 52 -5.12 7.37 -2.71
CA ASP A 52 -6.55 7.36 -2.43
C ASP A 52 -6.75 7.06 -0.94
N ASP A 53 -7.22 8.06 -0.19
CA ASP A 53 -7.32 7.97 1.27
C ASP A 53 -8.36 6.92 1.72
N SER A 54 -9.43 6.73 0.93
CA SER A 54 -10.51 5.80 1.26
C SER A 54 -10.10 4.34 0.99
N LEU A 55 -9.52 4.09 -0.19
CA LEU A 55 -9.05 2.78 -0.62
C LEU A 55 -7.84 2.33 0.21
N ALA A 56 -6.87 3.22 0.47
CA ALA A 56 -5.73 2.91 1.30
C ALA A 56 -6.14 2.56 2.74
N THR A 57 -7.14 3.26 3.29
CA THR A 57 -7.68 2.94 4.61
C THR A 57 -8.30 1.55 4.65
N LEU A 58 -9.16 1.21 3.67
CA LEU A 58 -9.79 -0.10 3.58
C LEU A 58 -8.74 -1.23 3.46
N LEU A 59 -7.84 -1.11 2.48
CA LEU A 59 -6.83 -2.13 2.18
C LEU A 59 -5.81 -2.29 3.31
N SER A 60 -5.48 -1.22 4.05
CA SER A 60 -4.54 -1.29 5.18
C SER A 60 -5.02 -2.19 6.31
N GLN A 61 -6.33 -2.50 6.37
CA GLN A 61 -6.93 -3.35 7.39
C GLN A 61 -7.03 -4.82 6.96
N MET A 62 -6.76 -5.14 5.68
CA MET A 62 -6.79 -6.51 5.17
C MET A 62 -5.49 -7.24 5.56
N ARG A 63 -5.62 -8.49 6.01
CA ARG A 63 -4.52 -9.41 6.33
C ARG A 63 -4.48 -10.54 5.33
#